data_AF-A0ABD0RD46-F1
#
_entry.id   AF-A0ABD0RD46-F1
#
_cell.length_a   1.000
_cell.length_b   1.000
_cell.length_c   1.000
_cell.angle_alpha   90.00
_cell.angle_beta   90.00
_cell.angle_gamma   90.00
#
_symmetry.space_group_name_H-M   'P 1'
#
loop_
_entity.id
_entity.type
_entity.pdbx_description
1 polymer ?
#
loop_
_entity_poly.entity_id
_entity_poly.type
_entity_poly.pdbx_seq_one_letter_code
_entity_poly.pdbx_strand_id
1 'polypeptide(L)' 'LQLERGGTVCVLRSLLWLGLTFFHVPQTPQHGYIYMGDGLMNLDLPFML' A
#
# COMPACT_ATOMS: atom_id res chain seq x y z
N LEU A 1 -3.72 4.78 -4.63
CA LEU A 1 -2.78 4.19 -5.62
C LEU A 1 -1.75 5.25 -5.97
N GLN A 2 -0.47 4.92 -5.93
CA GLN A 2 0.62 5.82 -6.27
C GLN A 2 1.51 5.17 -7.32
N LEU A 3 1.92 5.95 -8.31
CA LEU A 3 2.86 5.53 -9.36
C LEU A 3 4.23 6.12 -9.05
N GLU A 4 5.22 5.25 -8.91
CA GLU A 4 6.61 5.59 -8.61
C GLU A 4 7.49 5.37 -9.84
N ARG A 5 8.67 6.02 -9.85
CA ARG A 5 9.70 5.85 -10.90
C ARG A 5 9.13 6.00 -12.32
N GLY A 6 8.35 7.05 -12.55
CA GLY A 6 7.73 7.33 -13.85
C GLY A 6 6.67 6.30 -14.28
N GLY A 7 6.03 5.60 -13.33
CA GLY A 7 4.99 4.60 -13.61
C GLY A 7 5.52 3.17 -13.77
N THR A 8 6.82 2.96 -13.56
CA THR A 8 7.42 1.61 -13.60
C THR A 8 7.16 0.80 -12.33
N VAL A 9 6.66 1.42 -11.26
CA VAL A 9 6.26 0.74 -10.03
C VAL A 9 4.93 1.29 -9.54
N CYS A 10 3.97 0.41 -9.32
CA CYS A 10 2.68 0.73 -8.71
C CYS A 10 2.75 0.41 -7.21
N VAL A 11 2.37 1.37 -6.37
CA VAL A 11 2.33 1.22 -4.91
C VAL A 11 0.90 1.43 -4.41
N LEU A 12 0.41 0.49 -3.62
CA LEU A 12 -0.87 0.57 -2.91
C LEU A 12 -0.60 0.59 -1.40
N ARG A 13 -1.12 1.60 -0.71
CA ARG A 13 -1.07 1.68 0.75
C ARG A 13 -2.46 1.46 1.31
N SER A 14 -2.58 0.63 2.33
CA SER A 14 -3.84 0.43 3.03
C SER A 14 -4.14 1.64 3.92
N LEU A 15 -5.38 2.12 3.87
CA LEU A 15 -5.88 3.16 4.78
C LEU A 15 -6.50 2.55 6.05
N LEU A 16 -6.93 1.29 5.96
CA LEU A 16 -7.54 0.56 7.07
C LEU A 16 -6.48 -0.10 7.97
N TRP A 17 -5.39 -0.58 7.38
CA TRP A 17 -4.27 -1.21 8.08
C TRP A 17 -3.04 -0.35 7.89
N LEU A 18 -2.86 0.64 8.77
CA LEU A 18 -1.74 1.58 8.66
C LEU A 18 -0.41 0.81 8.76
N GLY A 19 0.49 1.08 7.83
CA GLY A 19 1.75 0.35 7.68
C GLY A 19 1.74 -0.81 6.69
N LEU A 20 0.57 -1.21 6.15
CA LEU A 20 0.49 -2.18 5.04
C LEU A 20 0.74 -1.51 3.69
N THR A 21 1.79 -1.96 3.00
CA THR A 21 2.14 -1.48 1.66
C THR A 21 2.30 -2.66 0.70
N PHE A 22 1.64 -2.59 -0.45
CA PHE A 22 1.77 -3.50 -1.58
C PHE A 22 2.48 -2.80 -2.74
N PHE A 23 3.32 -3.52 -3.47
CA PHE A 23 3.96 -3.05 -4.70
C PHE A 23 3.80 -4.04 -5.85
N HIS A 24 3.81 -3.52 -7.06
CA HIS A 24 3.85 -4.30 -8.29
C HIS A 24 4.68 -3.59 -9.35
N VAL A 25 5.52 -4.34 -10.07
CA VAL A 25 6.25 -3.87 -11.24
C VAL A 25 5.49 -4.35 -12.48
N PRO A 26 4.81 -3.45 -13.23
CA PRO A 26 4.02 -3.82 -14.40
C PRO A 26 4.84 -4.60 -15.42
N GLN A 27 4.17 -5.47 -16.19
CA GLN A 27 4.78 -6.33 -17.22
C GLN A 27 5.78 -7.38 -16.69
N THR A 28 5.87 -7.57 -15.38
CA THR A 28 6.69 -8.61 -14.76
C THR A 28 5.86 -9.38 -13.73
N PRO A 29 6.28 -10.59 -13.32
CA PRO A 29 5.68 -11.27 -12.18
C PRO A 29 6.12 -10.67 -10.84
N GLN A 30 6.94 -9.61 -10.80
CA GLN A 30 7.41 -9.03 -9.55
C GLN A 30 6.29 -8.25 -8.86
N HIS A 31 5.90 -8.74 -7.70
CA HIS A 31 4.95 -8.10 -6.80
C HIS A 31 5.24 -8.56 -5.38
N GLY A 32 4.73 -7.82 -4.41
CA GLY A 32 4.88 -8.19 -3.01
C GLY A 32 4.18 -7.20 -2.11
N TYR A 33 4.16 -7.54 -0.83
CA TYR A 33 3.67 -6.65 0.20
C TYR A 33 4.55 -6.75 1.43
N ILE A 34 4.48 -5.71 2.25
CA ILE A 34 5.10 -5.66 3.55
C ILE A 34 4.18 -4.95 4.53
N TYR A 35 4.15 -5.47 5.74
CA TYR A 35 3.48 -4.83 6.87
C TYR A 35 4.51 -4.41 7.89
N MET A 36 4.49 -3.13 8.26
CA MET A 36 5.27 -2.59 9.37
C MET A 36 4.35 -1.72 10.24
N GLY A 37 3.83 -2.31 11.31
CA GLY A 37 2.91 -1.65 12.24
C GLY A 37 2.66 -2.52 13.47
N ASP A 38 1.82 -2.02 14.37
CA ASP A 38 1.45 -2.64 15.65
C ASP A 38 0.29 -3.65 15.56
N GLY A 39 -0.25 -3.86 14.36
CA GLY A 39 -1.36 -4.77 14.09
C GLY A 39 -2.73 -4.17 14.37
N LEU A 40 -2.84 -2.85 14.57
CA LEU A 40 -4.13 -2.20 14.85
C LEU A 40 -4.84 -1.77 13.57
N MET A 41 -6.17 -1.96 13.58
CA MET A 41 -7.05 -1.49 12.51
C MET A 41 -7.40 -0.02 12.74
N ASN A 42 -7.39 0.77 11.67
CA ASN A 42 -7.80 2.17 11.69
C ASN A 42 -9.33 2.30 11.71
N LEU A 43 -9.91 2.30 12.91
CA LEU A 43 -11.34 2.50 13.13
C LEU A 43 -11.79 3.92 12.82
N ASP A 44 -10.88 4.90 12.84
CA ASP A 44 -11.17 6.30 12.59
C ASP A 44 -11.23 6.64 11.09
N LEU A 45 -10.95 5.67 10.21
CA LEU A 45 -10.95 5.83 8.76
C LEU A 45 -12.19 6.57 8.20
N PRO A 46 -13.43 6.34 8.68
CA PRO A 46 -14.61 7.07 8.20
C PRO A 46 -14.57 8.59 8.44
N PHE A 47 -13.71 9.07 9.36
CA PHE A 47 -13.55 10.49 9.68
C PHE A 47 -12.28 11.11 9.07
N MET A 48 -11.46 10.30 8.37
CA MET A 48 -10.17 10.73 7.79
C MET A 48 -10.23 10.99 6.28
N LEU A 49 -11.33 10.62 5.63
CA LEU A 49 -11.61 10.80 4.19
C LEU A 49 -12.59 11.94 3.97
#